data_AF-A0A830HGA0-F1
#
_entry.id   AF-A0A830HGA0-F1
#
_cell.length_a   1.000
_cell.length_b   1.000
_cell.length_c   1.000
_cell.angle_alpha   90.00
_cell.angle_beta   90.00
_cell.angle_gamma   90.00
#
_symmetry.space_group_name_H-M   'P 1'
#
loop_
_entity.id
_entity.type
_entity.pdbx_description
1 polymer ?
#
loop_
_entity_poly.entity_id
_entity_poly.type
_entity_poly.pdbx_seq_one_letter_code
_entity_poly.pdbx_strand_id
1 'polypeptide(L)'
;MAPPQVVVNVMVDPVPSSLFYFRDETEAASSSSDVDAGSLSLVLGGSASSSASSSGLVPTLILPAVGAGDGIPQLAVDLIIHAHAMKRIGYLHDADVPAVVGRAPYGRNEEKCSTSMEVYAAGHVAVIQQRAPADAGKALAAARRVAAWAAMVGFKRAVCLGDVDAGAAMRGAAAGPPLRRWPPEVRVDDRVAAVAPIADAELFGPLPPEERHLGPWPLVRELEDSGVSAFAIAAVNQRGDDPARAATALADVAVDAVGLPKPESWRAPPSWAHVLFS
;
A
#
# COMPACT_ATOMS: atom_id res chain seq x y z
N MET A 1 -9.10 8.19 33.26
CA MET A 1 -9.55 6.81 32.96
C MET A 1 -9.03 6.48 31.57
N ALA A 2 -8.06 5.57 31.46
CA ALA A 2 -7.37 5.26 30.20
C ALA A 2 -8.36 4.65 29.18
N PRO A 3 -8.21 4.93 27.87
CA PRO A 3 -9.10 4.39 26.85
C PRO A 3 -8.97 2.85 26.75
N PRO A 4 -10.04 2.14 26.36
CA PRO A 4 -9.99 0.69 26.18
C PRO A 4 -9.05 0.33 25.02
N GLN A 5 -8.00 -0.41 25.34
CA GLN A 5 -7.03 -0.96 24.39
C GLN A 5 -7.47 -2.36 23.96
N VAL A 6 -7.47 -2.64 22.65
CA VAL A 6 -7.62 -4.00 22.12
C VAL A 6 -6.23 -4.51 21.74
N VAL A 7 -5.81 -5.63 22.33
CA VAL A 7 -4.44 -6.19 22.23
C VAL A 7 -4.40 -7.27 21.15
N VAL A 8 -3.43 -7.18 20.23
CA VAL A 8 -3.10 -8.24 19.26
C VAL A 8 -1.63 -8.64 19.47
N ASN A 9 -1.37 -9.94 19.64
CA ASN A 9 -0.04 -10.50 19.89
C ASN A 9 0.63 -10.92 18.57
N VAL A 10 1.89 -10.52 18.34
CA VAL A 10 2.73 -11.03 17.24
C VAL A 10 3.97 -11.70 17.86
N MET A 11 4.11 -13.02 17.67
CA MET A 11 5.30 -13.79 18.04
C MET A 11 6.25 -13.93 16.84
N VAL A 12 7.55 -13.81 17.12
CA VAL A 12 8.71 -14.29 16.34
C VAL A 12 9.60 -14.92 17.43
N ASP A 13 10.02 -16.19 17.50
CA ASP A 13 10.59 -17.21 16.59
C ASP A 13 10.55 -18.59 17.37
N PRO A 14 10.77 -19.81 16.80
CA PRO A 14 12.03 -20.21 16.16
C PRO A 14 11.85 -21.11 14.90
N VAL A 15 12.38 -20.66 13.75
CA VAL A 15 12.90 -21.41 12.56
C VAL A 15 12.39 -22.85 12.32
N PRO A 16 11.78 -23.23 11.16
CA PRO A 16 12.07 -22.78 9.80
C PRO A 16 10.82 -22.26 9.06
N SER A 17 10.68 -20.94 9.04
CA SER A 17 9.70 -20.16 8.27
C SER A 17 10.28 -18.74 8.18
N SER A 18 11.39 -18.62 7.45
CA SER A 18 12.06 -17.35 7.20
C SER A 18 11.17 -16.47 6.33
N LEU A 19 10.68 -15.31 6.79
CA LEU A 19 10.38 -14.15 5.90
C LEU A 19 9.91 -12.84 6.58
N PHE A 20 9.74 -12.72 7.90
CA PHE A 20 9.28 -11.44 8.48
C PHE A 20 10.08 -11.06 9.73
N TYR A 21 10.65 -9.85 9.72
CA TYR A 21 11.40 -9.29 10.84
C TYR A 21 10.75 -7.94 11.24
N PHE A 22 10.24 -7.88 12.47
CA PHE A 22 9.73 -6.64 13.07
C PHE A 22 10.59 -6.30 14.29
N ARG A 23 11.03 -5.05 14.38
CA ARG A 23 11.73 -4.52 15.56
C ARG A 23 10.94 -3.32 16.09
N ASP A 24 10.49 -3.41 17.35
CA ASP A 24 9.94 -2.26 18.07
C ASP A 24 11.08 -1.28 18.37
N GLU A 25 10.88 0.00 18.09
CA GLU A 25 11.88 1.07 18.27
C GLU A 25 11.49 2.02 19.42
N THR A 26 10.78 1.54 20.43
CA THR A 26 10.47 2.34 21.64
C THR A 26 11.34 2.04 22.87
N GLU A 27 12.21 1.03 22.84
CA GLU A 27 13.16 0.79 23.94
C GLU A 27 14.62 1.03 23.53
N ALA A 28 15.17 2.13 24.03
CA ALA A 28 16.60 2.26 24.23
C ALA A 28 16.88 2.32 25.75
N ALA A 29 17.70 1.37 26.19
CA ALA A 29 18.40 1.27 27.48
C ALA A 29 17.61 0.80 28.71
N SER A 30 17.59 -0.52 28.94
CA SER A 30 18.07 -1.06 30.21
C SER A 30 18.59 -2.50 30.05
N SER A 31 19.74 -2.75 30.64
CA SER A 31 20.42 -4.04 30.68
C SER A 31 19.98 -4.81 31.93
N SER A 32 19.26 -5.92 31.78
CA SER A 32 19.34 -7.03 32.74
C SER A 32 18.81 -8.32 32.12
N SER A 33 19.56 -9.39 32.36
CA SER A 33 19.22 -10.78 32.14
C SER A 33 17.97 -11.19 32.91
N ASP A 34 16.91 -11.49 32.17
CA ASP A 34 15.82 -12.45 32.42
C ASP A 34 14.68 -12.04 31.49
N VAL A 35 14.60 -12.65 30.31
CA VAL A 35 13.67 -12.22 29.26
C VAL A 35 12.33 -12.89 29.47
N ASP A 36 11.55 -12.30 30.39
CA ASP A 36 10.13 -12.57 30.55
C ASP A 36 9.40 -12.26 29.22
N ALA A 37 8.50 -13.15 28.80
CA ALA A 37 7.78 -13.06 27.53
C ALA A 37 6.74 -11.91 27.55
N GLY A 38 7.23 -10.68 27.37
CA GLY A 38 6.44 -9.44 27.39
C GLY A 38 5.82 -9.10 26.04
N SER A 39 4.50 -8.89 26.01
CA SER A 39 3.66 -8.49 24.88
C SER A 39 3.82 -6.99 24.54
N LEU A 40 4.00 -6.65 23.26
CA LEU A 40 4.08 -5.26 22.75
C LEU A 40 3.08 -5.03 21.60
N SER A 41 2.43 -3.85 21.57
CA SER A 41 1.19 -3.58 20.83
C SER A 41 1.31 -2.44 19.80
N LEU A 42 0.69 -2.60 18.62
CA LEU A 42 0.61 -1.56 17.60
C LEU A 42 -0.57 -0.63 17.89
N VAL A 43 -0.31 0.54 18.48
CA VAL A 43 -1.33 1.56 18.75
C VAL A 43 -1.50 2.45 17.52
N LEU A 44 -2.59 2.27 16.77
CA LEU A 44 -3.02 3.23 15.74
C LEU A 44 -3.62 4.47 16.44
N GLY A 45 -2.76 5.31 17.02
CA GLY A 45 -3.13 6.46 17.83
C GLY A 45 -3.32 7.74 17.03
N GLY A 46 -4.43 8.44 17.27
CA GLY A 46 -4.63 9.85 16.93
C GLY A 46 -4.72 10.70 18.19
N SER A 47 -4.05 11.86 18.22
CA SER A 47 -4.12 12.82 19.33
C SER A 47 -5.48 13.54 19.37
N ALA A 48 -6.06 13.68 20.57
CA ALA A 48 -7.48 13.97 20.81
C ALA A 48 -7.86 15.46 20.86
N SER A 49 -9.12 15.78 20.51
CA SER A 49 -10.06 16.46 21.42
C SER A 49 -11.50 16.51 20.88
N SER A 50 -12.45 16.37 21.80
CA SER A 50 -13.92 16.50 21.71
C SER A 50 -14.71 15.21 21.49
N SER A 51 -15.71 15.07 22.35
CA SER A 51 -16.61 13.94 22.54
C SER A 51 -17.34 13.54 21.26
N ALA A 52 -16.86 12.48 20.61
CA ALA A 52 -17.61 11.73 19.63
C ALA A 52 -17.28 10.24 19.82
N SER A 53 -18.33 9.41 19.83
CA SER A 53 -18.32 7.94 19.71
C SER A 53 -17.03 7.36 19.15
N SER A 54 -16.45 6.34 19.80
CA SER A 54 -15.31 5.55 19.31
C SER A 54 -15.43 5.32 17.80
N SER A 55 -14.61 6.02 17.02
CA SER A 55 -14.78 6.22 15.59
C SER A 55 -14.68 4.88 14.86
N GLY A 56 -15.72 4.54 14.07
CA GLY A 56 -15.84 3.31 13.29
C GLY A 56 -14.89 3.22 12.10
N LEU A 57 -13.62 3.54 12.29
CA LEU A 57 -12.57 3.50 11.28
C LEU A 57 -12.03 2.06 11.16
N VAL A 58 -12.03 1.56 9.93
CA VAL A 58 -11.67 0.18 9.61
C VAL A 58 -10.16 0.10 9.34
N PRO A 59 -9.39 -0.78 10.00
CA PRO A 59 -7.98 -0.98 9.71
C PRO A 59 -7.77 -1.32 8.23
N THR A 60 -7.09 -0.43 7.51
CA THR A 60 -6.99 -0.48 6.04
C THR A 60 -5.54 -0.49 5.58
N LEU A 61 -5.23 -1.35 4.63
CA LEU A 61 -3.93 -1.44 3.96
C LEU A 61 -4.00 -0.79 2.57
N ILE A 62 -3.01 0.00 2.20
CA ILE A 62 -2.79 0.43 0.81
C ILE A 62 -1.52 -0.26 0.31
N LEU A 63 -1.57 -0.83 -0.90
CA LEU A 63 -0.42 -1.55 -1.45
C LEU A 63 -0.32 -1.40 -2.99
N PRO A 64 0.90 -1.19 -3.53
CA PRO A 64 1.10 -1.00 -4.97
C PRO A 64 1.28 -2.34 -5.69
N ALA A 65 0.72 -2.45 -6.89
CA ALA A 65 1.11 -3.46 -7.87
C ALA A 65 2.45 -3.05 -8.47
N VAL A 66 3.46 -3.92 -8.38
CA VAL A 66 4.78 -3.64 -8.96
C VAL A 66 5.06 -4.62 -10.09
N GLY A 67 5.44 -4.09 -11.26
CA GLY A 67 5.85 -4.87 -12.43
C GLY A 67 4.82 -5.00 -13.56
N ALA A 68 3.69 -4.29 -13.51
CA ALA A 68 2.64 -4.32 -14.55
C ALA A 68 2.67 -3.12 -15.52
N GLY A 69 3.39 -2.03 -15.20
CA GLY A 69 3.38 -0.79 -15.97
C GLY A 69 4.53 0.16 -15.63
N ASP A 70 4.29 1.47 -15.79
CA ASP A 70 5.28 2.56 -15.67
C ASP A 70 5.69 2.88 -14.21
N GLY A 71 5.22 2.10 -13.23
CA GLY A 71 5.58 2.26 -11.81
C GLY A 71 4.74 3.32 -11.09
N ILE A 72 3.61 3.72 -11.68
CA ILE A 72 2.71 4.75 -11.14
C ILE A 72 2.15 4.39 -9.75
N PRO A 73 1.80 3.13 -9.43
CA PRO A 73 1.41 2.74 -8.08
C PRO A 73 2.47 3.01 -7.01
N GLN A 74 3.75 2.75 -7.34
CA GLN A 74 4.86 2.98 -6.41
C GLN A 74 5.04 4.48 -6.15
N LEU A 75 4.89 5.30 -7.20
CA LEU A 75 4.93 6.74 -7.11
C LEU A 75 3.75 7.31 -6.31
N ALA A 76 2.55 6.77 -6.49
CA ALA A 76 1.37 7.18 -5.72
C ALA A 76 1.55 6.90 -4.22
N VAL A 77 2.09 5.72 -3.88
CA VAL A 77 2.44 5.38 -2.49
C VAL A 77 3.50 6.32 -1.91
N ASP A 78 4.51 6.68 -2.70
CA ASP A 78 5.53 7.65 -2.30
C ASP A 78 4.93 9.00 -1.90
N LEU A 79 3.98 9.50 -2.71
CA LEU A 79 3.24 10.73 -2.43
C LEU A 79 2.43 10.61 -1.14
N ILE A 80 1.68 9.51 -0.94
CA ILE A 80 0.86 9.28 0.26
C ILE A 80 1.74 9.26 1.52
N ILE A 81 2.81 8.46 1.52
CA ILE A 81 3.71 8.34 2.68
C ILE A 81 4.32 9.70 3.02
N HIS A 82 4.80 10.44 2.01
CA HIS A 82 5.45 11.72 2.21
C HIS A 82 4.47 12.80 2.72
N ALA A 83 3.32 12.95 2.05
CA ALA A 83 2.32 13.97 2.38
C ALA A 83 1.73 13.77 3.78
N HIS A 84 1.52 12.52 4.19
CA HIS A 84 0.94 12.17 5.49
C HIS A 84 1.97 11.93 6.59
N ALA A 85 3.24 12.24 6.33
CA ALA A 85 4.27 12.14 7.35
C ALA A 85 4.37 10.73 7.98
N MET A 86 4.01 9.68 7.24
CA MET A 86 3.81 8.35 7.81
C MET A 86 5.10 7.78 8.40
N LYS A 87 5.00 7.11 9.55
CA LYS A 87 6.16 6.49 10.22
C LYS A 87 6.35 5.10 9.64
N ARG A 88 7.59 4.72 9.32
CA ARG A 88 7.93 3.32 9.01
C ARG A 88 7.78 2.50 10.29
N ILE A 89 6.93 1.49 10.25
CA ILE A 89 6.63 0.59 11.38
C ILE A 89 7.19 -0.82 11.19
N GLY A 90 7.71 -1.14 10.01
CA GLY A 90 8.33 -2.43 9.78
C GLY A 90 8.79 -2.65 8.35
N TYR A 91 9.20 -3.88 8.09
CA TYR A 91 9.70 -4.34 6.81
C TYR A 91 9.05 -5.67 6.46
N LEU A 92 8.81 -5.89 5.18
CA LEU A 92 8.48 -7.21 4.68
C LEU A 92 9.70 -7.71 3.91
N HIS A 93 10.12 -8.94 4.20
CA HIS A 93 11.09 -9.61 3.37
C HIS A 93 10.34 -10.64 2.56
N ASP A 94 10.73 -10.80 1.30
CA ASP A 94 10.21 -11.87 0.47
C ASP A 94 11.33 -12.42 -0.40
N ALA A 95 11.53 -13.73 -0.36
CA ALA A 95 12.61 -14.39 -1.10
C ALA A 95 12.38 -14.35 -2.62
N ASP A 96 11.14 -14.13 -3.06
CA ASP A 96 10.77 -13.95 -4.46
C ASP A 96 10.67 -12.45 -4.82
N VAL A 97 11.15 -11.53 -3.97
CA VAL A 97 11.28 -10.10 -4.29
C VAL A 97 12.76 -9.72 -4.16
N PRO A 98 13.41 -9.19 -5.21
CA PRO A 98 14.81 -8.83 -5.16
C PRO A 98 15.14 -7.91 -3.99
N ALA A 99 16.29 -8.17 -3.36
CA ALA A 99 16.82 -7.31 -2.32
C ALA A 99 17.17 -5.93 -2.90
N VAL A 100 16.62 -4.87 -2.31
CA VAL A 100 16.96 -3.49 -2.61
C VAL A 100 17.55 -2.87 -1.36
N VAL A 101 18.62 -2.10 -1.53
CA VAL A 101 19.17 -1.24 -0.47
C VAL A 101 19.38 0.14 -1.08
N GLY A 102 18.78 1.15 -0.46
CA GLY A 102 18.88 2.53 -0.92
C GLY A 102 18.95 3.53 0.24
N ARG A 103 19.13 4.81 -0.08
CA ARG A 103 19.02 5.90 0.90
C ARG A 103 17.56 6.15 1.29
N ALA A 104 17.35 6.77 2.45
CA ALA A 104 16.02 7.16 2.93
C ALA A 104 15.29 8.03 1.88
N PRO A 105 14.08 7.65 1.40
CA PRO A 105 13.49 8.29 0.23
C PRO A 105 12.77 9.59 0.55
N TYR A 106 12.40 9.78 1.82
CA TYR A 106 11.51 10.83 2.30
C TYR A 106 12.21 11.92 3.12
N GLY A 107 13.55 11.87 3.22
CA GLY A 107 14.37 12.86 3.94
C GLY A 107 14.21 12.89 5.46
N ARG A 108 13.43 11.97 6.04
CA ARG A 108 13.25 11.82 7.49
C ARG A 108 14.03 10.59 7.92
N ASN A 109 15.03 10.78 8.79
CA ASN A 109 16.05 9.78 9.16
C ASN A 109 17.01 9.41 8.02
N GLU A 110 17.94 10.30 7.70
CA GLU A 110 19.05 10.05 6.76
C GLU A 110 19.93 8.85 7.15
N GLU A 111 19.89 8.42 8.41
CA GLU A 111 20.65 7.28 8.93
C GLU A 111 20.07 5.92 8.53
N LYS A 112 18.86 5.84 7.99
CA LYS A 112 18.20 4.55 7.71
C LYS A 112 18.15 4.24 6.22
N CYS A 113 18.53 3.01 5.89
CA CYS A 113 18.39 2.51 4.53
C CYS A 113 16.92 2.20 4.19
N SER A 114 16.59 2.38 2.91
CA SER A 114 15.37 1.86 2.28
C SER A 114 15.60 0.41 1.86
N THR A 115 14.57 -0.41 1.96
CA THR A 115 14.61 -1.83 1.55
C THR A 115 13.61 -2.13 0.43
N SER A 116 13.52 -3.40 0.01
CA SER A 116 12.59 -3.86 -1.04
C SER A 116 11.14 -3.60 -0.68
N MET A 117 10.74 -3.86 0.56
CA MET A 117 9.36 -3.67 1.03
C MET A 117 9.35 -3.12 2.46
N GLU A 118 8.65 -2.01 2.63
CA GLU A 118 8.60 -1.23 3.85
C GLU A 118 7.15 -0.94 4.21
N VAL A 119 6.80 -1.07 5.49
CA VAL A 119 5.44 -0.79 5.98
C VAL A 119 5.46 0.54 6.71
N TYR A 120 4.63 1.47 6.26
CA TYR A 120 4.40 2.78 6.87
C TYR A 120 3.00 2.85 7.44
N ALA A 121 2.78 3.65 8.48
CA ALA A 121 1.45 3.83 9.05
C ALA A 121 1.21 5.25 9.56
N ALA A 122 -0.07 5.63 9.52
CA ALA A 122 -0.63 6.81 10.18
C ALA A 122 -2.11 6.57 10.50
N GLY A 123 -2.48 6.63 11.78
CA GLY A 123 -3.86 6.33 12.22
C GLY A 123 -4.26 4.91 11.82
N HIS A 124 -5.50 4.71 11.33
CA HIS A 124 -6.04 3.40 10.94
C HIS A 124 -5.51 2.86 9.59
N VAL A 125 -4.61 3.58 8.92
CA VAL A 125 -4.10 3.24 7.59
C VAL A 125 -2.63 2.83 7.66
N ALA A 126 -2.33 1.69 7.04
CA ALA A 126 -0.98 1.28 6.73
C ALA A 126 -0.77 1.28 5.22
N VAL A 127 0.48 1.52 4.79
CA VAL A 127 0.89 1.57 3.40
C VAL A 127 2.14 0.73 3.22
N ILE A 128 2.11 -0.23 2.31
CA ILE A 128 3.32 -0.92 1.86
C ILE A 128 3.94 -0.09 0.74
N GLN A 129 5.21 0.27 0.87
CA GLN A 129 6.02 0.67 -0.27
C GLN A 129 6.83 -0.54 -0.73
N GLN A 130 6.73 -0.89 -2.02
CA GLN A 130 7.47 -1.97 -2.64
C GLN A 130 8.34 -1.40 -3.77
N ARG A 131 9.66 -1.56 -3.68
CA ARG A 131 10.66 -0.96 -4.58
C ARG A 131 11.09 -1.89 -5.73
N ALA A 132 10.85 -3.19 -5.61
CA ALA A 132 11.18 -4.17 -6.64
C ALA A 132 9.95 -5.05 -6.97
N PRO A 133 9.76 -5.44 -8.24
CA PRO A 133 8.73 -6.41 -8.60
C PRO A 133 9.05 -7.78 -8.00
N ALA A 134 8.05 -8.64 -7.92
CA ALA A 134 8.31 -10.05 -7.66
C ALA A 134 9.08 -10.67 -8.86
N ASP A 135 9.88 -11.68 -8.59
CA ASP A 135 10.60 -12.45 -9.60
C ASP A 135 9.63 -13.04 -10.64
N ALA A 136 10.15 -13.26 -11.85
CA ALA A 136 9.36 -13.78 -12.95
C ALA A 136 8.64 -15.09 -12.56
N GLY A 137 7.32 -15.12 -12.73
CA GLY A 137 6.48 -16.26 -12.35
C GLY A 137 6.19 -16.41 -10.85
N LYS A 138 6.66 -15.49 -10.00
CA LYS A 138 6.48 -15.55 -8.53
C LYS A 138 5.48 -14.56 -7.95
N ALA A 139 4.90 -13.69 -8.78
CA ALA A 139 3.92 -12.68 -8.34
C ALA A 139 2.76 -13.25 -7.50
N LEU A 140 2.22 -14.42 -7.88
CA LEU A 140 1.15 -15.08 -7.12
C LEU A 140 1.62 -15.57 -5.75
N ALA A 141 2.83 -16.13 -5.66
CA ALA A 141 3.40 -16.61 -4.41
C ALA A 141 3.69 -15.45 -3.45
N ALA A 142 4.22 -14.35 -3.97
CA ALA A 142 4.41 -13.12 -3.21
C ALA A 142 3.06 -12.54 -2.73
N ALA A 143 2.06 -12.47 -3.60
CA ALA A 143 0.72 -12.00 -3.27
C ALA A 143 0.09 -12.80 -2.12
N ARG A 144 0.19 -14.14 -2.16
CA ARG A 144 -0.26 -15.04 -1.07
C ARG A 144 0.35 -14.71 0.27
N ARG A 145 1.67 -14.49 0.30
CA ARG A 145 2.39 -14.21 1.55
C ARG A 145 2.04 -12.84 2.10
N VAL A 146 1.90 -11.83 1.23
CA VAL A 146 1.41 -10.50 1.63
C VAL A 146 -0.02 -10.56 2.16
N ALA A 147 -0.91 -11.33 1.51
CA ALA A 147 -2.28 -11.49 1.95
C ALA A 147 -2.40 -12.21 3.30
N ALA A 148 -1.65 -13.30 3.48
CA ALA A 148 -1.58 -14.03 4.73
C ALA A 148 -1.04 -13.14 5.87
N TRP A 149 0.00 -12.34 5.59
CA TRP A 149 0.50 -11.34 6.53
C TRP A 149 -0.56 -10.30 6.87
N ALA A 150 -1.27 -9.77 5.87
CA ALA A 150 -2.29 -8.74 6.10
C ALA A 150 -3.44 -9.26 6.99
N ALA A 151 -3.89 -10.50 6.73
CA ALA A 151 -4.89 -11.17 7.54
C ALA A 151 -4.41 -11.44 8.97
N MET A 152 -3.16 -11.90 9.13
CA MET A 152 -2.52 -12.15 10.43
C MET A 152 -2.43 -10.87 11.28
N VAL A 153 -2.06 -9.75 10.67
CA VAL A 153 -2.01 -8.43 11.33
C VAL A 153 -3.41 -7.92 11.68
N GLY A 154 -4.45 -8.42 10.99
CA GLY A 154 -5.84 -8.09 11.27
C GLY A 154 -6.40 -6.94 10.44
N PHE A 155 -5.78 -6.62 9.30
CA PHE A 155 -6.38 -5.70 8.34
C PHE A 155 -7.75 -6.23 7.90
N LYS A 156 -8.72 -5.32 7.76
CA LYS A 156 -10.10 -5.66 7.34
C LYS A 156 -10.40 -5.20 5.93
N ARG A 157 -9.61 -4.25 5.44
CA ARG A 157 -9.73 -3.69 4.10
C ARG A 157 -8.36 -3.53 3.46
N ALA A 158 -8.28 -3.69 2.16
CA ALA A 158 -7.11 -3.37 1.35
C ALA A 158 -7.47 -2.60 0.08
N VAL A 159 -6.62 -1.64 -0.30
CA VAL A 159 -6.71 -0.85 -1.53
C VAL A 159 -5.46 -1.11 -2.35
N CYS A 160 -5.59 -1.89 -3.41
CA CYS A 160 -4.49 -2.23 -4.31
C CYS A 160 -4.37 -1.16 -5.41
N LEU A 161 -3.22 -0.53 -5.55
CA LEU A 161 -2.99 0.48 -6.58
C LEU A 161 -2.36 -0.19 -7.81
N GLY A 162 -2.88 0.06 -8.99
CA GLY A 162 -2.39 -0.52 -10.25
C GLY A 162 -2.20 0.51 -11.35
N ASP A 163 -1.62 0.08 -12.46
CA ASP A 163 -1.56 0.81 -13.71
C ASP A 163 -1.81 -0.12 -14.90
N VAL A 164 -2.34 0.44 -15.98
CA VAL A 164 -2.66 -0.25 -17.23
C VAL A 164 -2.16 0.60 -18.40
N ASP A 165 -1.44 -0.01 -19.33
CA ASP A 165 -1.03 0.66 -20.58
C ASP A 165 -2.21 0.78 -21.55
N ALA A 166 -2.57 2.01 -21.91
CA ALA A 166 -3.62 2.35 -22.86
C ALA A 166 -3.27 2.05 -24.32
N GLY A 167 -2.06 1.55 -24.62
CA GLY A 167 -1.68 1.03 -25.95
C GLY A 167 -2.64 -0.04 -26.50
N ALA A 168 -3.45 -0.67 -25.64
CA ALA A 168 -4.47 -1.64 -26.03
C ALA A 168 -5.94 -1.16 -25.89
N ALA A 169 -6.22 0.02 -25.29
CA ALA A 169 -7.59 0.42 -24.98
C ALA A 169 -7.81 1.95 -25.04
N MET A 170 -8.57 2.36 -26.06
CA MET A 170 -9.29 3.63 -26.20
C MET A 170 -8.53 4.89 -26.70
N ARG A 171 -8.95 5.35 -27.88
CA ARG A 171 -8.83 6.75 -28.34
C ARG A 171 -9.97 7.55 -27.70
N GLY A 172 -9.63 8.58 -26.92
CA GLY A 172 -10.58 9.57 -26.43
C GLY A 172 -10.81 9.52 -24.93
N ALA A 173 -9.92 10.15 -24.17
CA ALA A 173 -10.20 10.59 -22.81
C ALA A 173 -9.64 12.01 -22.62
N ALA A 174 -10.38 12.82 -21.87
CA ALA A 174 -10.03 14.20 -21.53
C ALA A 174 -8.70 14.28 -20.75
N ALA A 175 -8.11 15.47 -20.69
CA ALA A 175 -6.78 15.71 -20.12
C ALA A 175 -6.58 15.06 -18.73
N GLY A 176 -5.86 13.94 -18.68
CA GLY A 176 -5.49 13.18 -17.47
C GLY A 176 -5.74 11.68 -17.64
N PRO A 177 -5.02 10.81 -16.89
CA PRO A 177 -5.21 9.37 -17.02
C PRO A 177 -6.58 8.96 -16.46
N PRO A 178 -7.43 8.26 -17.22
CA PRO A 178 -8.67 7.72 -16.69
C PRO A 178 -8.37 6.74 -15.56
N LEU A 179 -8.94 6.97 -14.37
CA LEU A 179 -8.88 6.01 -13.28
C LEU A 179 -10.00 4.97 -13.40
N ARG A 180 -9.74 3.75 -12.94
CA ARG A 180 -10.71 2.64 -12.96
C ARG A 180 -10.64 1.82 -11.68
N ARG A 181 -11.76 1.22 -11.26
CA ARG A 181 -11.81 0.35 -10.08
C ARG A 181 -12.37 -1.04 -10.38
N TRP A 182 -11.95 -2.03 -9.59
CA TRP A 182 -12.33 -3.44 -9.69
C TRP A 182 -12.11 -4.16 -8.34
N PRO A 183 -12.82 -5.24 -7.96
CA PRO A 183 -13.95 -5.84 -8.66
C PRO A 183 -15.23 -5.00 -8.51
N PRO A 184 -16.17 -5.07 -9.48
CA PRO A 184 -17.34 -4.20 -9.52
C PRO A 184 -18.30 -4.43 -8.35
N GLU A 185 -18.28 -5.63 -7.78
CA GLU A 185 -19.11 -6.04 -6.64
C GLU A 185 -18.66 -5.38 -5.33
N VAL A 186 -17.41 -4.92 -5.26
CA VAL A 186 -16.92 -4.21 -4.07
C VAL A 186 -17.49 -2.80 -4.07
N ARG A 187 -18.36 -2.56 -3.09
CA ARG A 187 -18.88 -1.22 -2.81
C ARG A 187 -17.76 -0.38 -2.24
N VAL A 188 -17.38 0.65 -2.99
CA VAL A 188 -16.49 1.72 -2.53
C VAL A 188 -17.33 2.93 -2.11
N ASP A 189 -16.70 3.88 -1.42
CA ASP A 189 -17.34 5.15 -1.06
C ASP A 189 -17.80 5.93 -2.31
N ASP A 190 -18.88 6.69 -2.19
CA ASP A 190 -19.44 7.51 -3.28
C ASP A 190 -18.40 8.47 -3.88
N ARG A 191 -17.43 8.94 -3.07
CA ARG A 191 -16.32 9.78 -3.53
C ARG A 191 -15.43 9.05 -4.54
N VAL A 192 -15.06 7.81 -4.24
CA VAL A 192 -14.24 6.96 -5.11
C VAL A 192 -15.02 6.59 -6.37
N ALA A 193 -16.31 6.27 -6.21
CA ALA A 193 -17.18 5.93 -7.32
C ALA A 193 -17.32 7.08 -8.33
N ALA A 194 -17.27 8.34 -7.87
CA ALA A 194 -17.36 9.53 -8.73
C ALA A 194 -16.11 9.77 -9.60
N VAL A 195 -14.93 9.36 -9.12
CA VAL A 195 -13.63 9.68 -9.76
C VAL A 195 -12.96 8.47 -10.42
N ALA A 196 -13.31 7.26 -10.00
CA ALA A 196 -12.84 6.00 -10.55
C ALA A 196 -14.05 5.13 -10.94
N PRO A 197 -14.58 5.28 -12.17
CA PRO A 197 -15.64 4.40 -12.65
C PRO A 197 -15.20 2.93 -12.62
N ILE A 198 -16.18 2.04 -12.55
CA ILE A 198 -15.93 0.60 -12.69
C ILE A 198 -15.25 0.36 -14.03
N ALA A 199 -14.22 -0.47 -14.03
CA ALA A 199 -13.54 -0.85 -15.26
C ALA A 199 -14.49 -1.60 -16.21
N ASP A 200 -14.60 -1.10 -17.43
CA ASP A 200 -15.36 -1.75 -18.50
C ASP A 200 -14.69 -3.08 -18.89
N ALA A 201 -15.48 -4.07 -19.25
CA ALA A 201 -14.97 -5.39 -19.68
C ALA A 201 -13.98 -5.27 -20.85
N GLU A 202 -14.13 -4.25 -21.70
CA GLU A 202 -13.28 -3.99 -22.86
C GLU A 202 -11.85 -3.54 -22.49
N LEU A 203 -11.67 -2.83 -21.37
CA LEU A 203 -10.35 -2.34 -20.92
C LEU A 203 -9.35 -3.49 -20.69
N PHE A 204 -9.89 -4.65 -20.37
CA PHE A 204 -9.14 -5.80 -19.91
C PHE A 204 -9.09 -6.94 -20.93
N GLY A 205 -9.71 -6.75 -22.11
CA GLY A 205 -9.77 -7.75 -23.16
C GLY A 205 -10.66 -8.95 -22.83
N PRO A 206 -10.77 -9.93 -23.75
CA PRO A 206 -11.74 -11.02 -23.66
C PRO A 206 -11.37 -12.14 -22.69
N LEU A 207 -10.11 -12.21 -22.24
CA LEU A 207 -9.66 -13.22 -21.27
C LEU A 207 -10.37 -13.03 -19.94
N PRO A 208 -10.58 -14.04 -19.10
CA PRO A 208 -11.08 -13.84 -17.75
C PRO A 208 -10.02 -13.15 -16.86
N PRO A 209 -10.40 -12.33 -15.85
CA PRO A 209 -9.48 -11.56 -15.01
C PRO A 209 -8.24 -12.32 -14.50
N GLU A 210 -8.41 -13.59 -14.12
CA GLU A 210 -7.36 -14.52 -13.67
C GLU A 210 -6.29 -14.88 -14.70
N GLU A 211 -6.60 -14.75 -15.98
CA GLU A 211 -5.67 -15.00 -17.08
C GLU A 211 -5.06 -13.70 -17.62
N ARG A 212 -5.54 -12.56 -17.13
CA ARG A 212 -5.00 -11.25 -17.50
C ARG A 212 -3.81 -10.99 -16.59
N HIS A 213 -2.61 -10.90 -17.16
CA HIS A 213 -1.37 -10.49 -16.47
C HIS A 213 -1.39 -9.01 -16.03
N LEU A 214 -2.53 -8.51 -15.55
CA LEU A 214 -2.75 -7.15 -15.11
C LEU A 214 -2.55 -7.08 -13.59
N GLY A 215 -1.49 -6.41 -13.16
CA GLY A 215 -1.36 -6.04 -11.75
C GLY A 215 -2.50 -5.07 -11.37
N PRO A 216 -3.13 -5.21 -10.19
CA PRO A 216 -2.80 -6.06 -9.04
C PRO A 216 -3.70 -7.32 -8.89
N TRP A 217 -4.18 -7.97 -9.96
CA TRP A 217 -5.22 -9.01 -9.82
C TRP A 217 -4.89 -10.17 -8.86
N PRO A 218 -3.70 -10.79 -8.91
CA PRO A 218 -3.34 -11.84 -7.95
C PRO A 218 -3.39 -11.37 -6.49
N LEU A 219 -3.10 -10.09 -6.25
CA LEU A 219 -3.05 -9.52 -4.91
C LEU A 219 -4.45 -9.31 -4.33
N VAL A 220 -5.36 -8.72 -5.12
CA VAL A 220 -6.76 -8.52 -4.71
C VAL A 220 -7.42 -9.86 -4.37
N ARG A 221 -7.24 -10.85 -5.25
CA ARG A 221 -7.83 -12.18 -5.05
C ARG A 221 -7.31 -12.84 -3.78
N GLU A 222 -6.00 -12.89 -3.60
CA GLU A 222 -5.41 -13.58 -2.44
C GLU A 222 -5.74 -12.87 -1.12
N LEU A 223 -5.94 -11.55 -1.13
CA LEU A 223 -6.46 -10.79 0.02
C LEU A 223 -7.90 -11.18 0.37
N GLU A 224 -8.79 -11.22 -0.62
CA GLU A 224 -10.18 -11.68 -0.44
C GLU A 224 -10.24 -13.13 0.06
N ASP A 225 -9.46 -14.03 -0.55
CA ASP A 225 -9.36 -15.44 -0.14
C ASP A 225 -8.82 -15.57 1.30
N SER A 226 -8.07 -14.58 1.78
CA SER A 226 -7.56 -14.49 3.17
C SER A 226 -8.53 -13.77 4.13
N GLY A 227 -9.72 -13.36 3.66
CA GLY A 227 -10.73 -12.67 4.45
C GLY A 227 -10.48 -11.17 4.65
N VAL A 228 -9.61 -10.56 3.84
CA VAL A 228 -9.37 -9.10 3.81
C VAL A 228 -10.08 -8.52 2.60
N SER A 229 -11.14 -7.73 2.84
CA SER A 229 -11.90 -7.15 1.72
C SER A 229 -11.02 -6.20 0.90
N ALA A 230 -10.85 -6.46 -0.39
CA ALA A 230 -9.89 -5.82 -1.25
C ALA A 230 -10.51 -5.33 -2.56
N PHE A 231 -10.06 -4.17 -3.01
CA PHE A 231 -10.33 -3.69 -4.36
C PHE A 231 -9.09 -3.01 -4.93
N ALA A 232 -9.04 -2.89 -6.25
CA ALA A 232 -8.03 -2.20 -7.00
C ALA A 232 -8.52 -0.84 -7.50
N ILE A 233 -7.62 0.14 -7.53
CA ILE A 233 -7.75 1.36 -8.32
C ILE A 233 -6.57 1.36 -9.30
N ALA A 234 -6.85 1.43 -10.59
CA ALA A 234 -5.83 1.43 -11.64
C ALA A 234 -5.83 2.76 -12.41
N ALA A 235 -4.64 3.30 -12.65
CA ALA A 235 -4.44 4.39 -13.58
C ALA A 235 -4.26 3.85 -15.00
N VAL A 236 -5.03 4.37 -15.95
CA VAL A 236 -4.87 4.06 -17.37
C VAL A 236 -3.93 5.09 -17.97
N ASN A 237 -2.76 4.68 -18.44
CA ASN A 237 -1.70 5.59 -18.90
C ASN A 237 -1.22 5.21 -20.29
N GLN A 238 -0.89 6.21 -21.09
CA GLN A 238 -0.20 6.01 -22.36
C GLN A 238 1.30 6.27 -22.17
N ARG A 239 2.13 5.50 -22.89
CA ARG A 239 3.56 5.78 -22.98
C ARG A 239 3.80 7.24 -23.40
N GLY A 240 4.43 8.02 -22.54
CA GLY A 240 4.71 9.45 -22.75
C GLY A 240 3.83 10.40 -21.93
N ASP A 241 2.82 9.89 -21.22
CA ASP A 241 2.10 10.66 -20.20
C ASP A 241 3.04 10.99 -19.02
N ASP A 242 2.74 12.09 -18.32
CA ASP A 242 3.48 12.48 -17.11
C ASP A 242 3.14 11.51 -15.95
N PRO A 243 4.10 10.65 -15.52
CA PRO A 243 3.86 9.68 -14.47
C PRO A 243 3.58 10.34 -13.11
N ALA A 244 4.09 11.56 -12.86
CA ALA A 244 3.83 12.28 -11.62
C ALA A 244 2.37 12.73 -11.54
N ARG A 245 1.79 13.17 -12.67
CA ARG A 245 0.37 13.53 -12.75
C ARG A 245 -0.53 12.32 -12.53
N ALA A 246 -0.19 11.18 -13.11
CA ALA A 246 -0.92 9.93 -12.92
C ALA A 246 -0.86 9.44 -11.48
N ALA A 247 0.34 9.45 -10.88
CA ALA A 247 0.56 9.11 -9.48
C ALA A 247 -0.23 10.02 -8.54
N THR A 248 -0.29 11.32 -8.85
CA THR A 248 -1.07 12.30 -8.09
C THR A 248 -2.56 11.99 -8.12
N ALA A 249 -3.13 11.71 -9.30
CA ALA A 249 -4.53 11.34 -9.43
C ALA A 249 -4.84 10.03 -8.66
N LEU A 250 -3.97 9.02 -8.80
CA LEU A 250 -4.13 7.74 -8.12
C LEU A 250 -4.03 7.88 -6.59
N ALA A 251 -3.09 8.69 -6.10
CA ALA A 251 -2.94 8.99 -4.68
C ALA A 251 -4.16 9.72 -4.12
N ASP A 252 -4.71 10.69 -4.85
CA ASP A 252 -5.89 11.46 -4.46
C ASP A 252 -7.12 10.56 -4.22
N VAL A 253 -7.36 9.61 -5.11
CA VAL A 253 -8.47 8.65 -4.97
C VAL A 253 -8.19 7.65 -3.86
N ALA A 254 -6.95 7.19 -3.72
CA ALA A 254 -6.57 6.25 -2.67
C ALA A 254 -6.78 6.84 -1.26
N VAL A 255 -6.38 8.09 -1.02
CA VAL A 255 -6.57 8.74 0.29
C VAL A 255 -8.04 8.99 0.59
N ASP A 256 -8.85 9.36 -0.41
CA ASP A 256 -10.31 9.45 -0.26
C ASP A 256 -10.92 8.10 0.13
N ALA A 257 -10.49 7.03 -0.54
CA ALA A 257 -11.02 5.69 -0.33
C ALA A 257 -10.81 5.15 1.10
N VAL A 258 -9.75 5.63 1.76
CA VAL A 258 -9.40 5.22 3.13
C VAL A 258 -9.73 6.28 4.18
N GLY A 259 -10.26 7.44 3.77
CA GLY A 259 -10.61 8.54 4.66
C GLY A 259 -9.40 9.28 5.24
N LEU A 260 -8.28 9.31 4.53
CA LEU A 260 -7.13 10.16 4.87
C LEU A 260 -7.35 11.60 4.38
N PRO A 261 -6.88 12.63 5.11
CA PRO A 261 -7.10 14.02 4.74
C PRO A 261 -6.29 14.41 3.49
N LYS A 262 -6.95 14.87 2.43
CA LYS A 262 -6.25 15.32 1.23
C LYS A 262 -5.30 16.49 1.53
N PRO A 263 -4.05 16.45 1.04
CA PRO A 263 -3.17 17.60 1.11
C PRO A 263 -3.68 18.71 0.18
N GLU A 264 -3.40 19.98 0.51
CA GLU A 264 -3.70 21.11 -0.39
C GLU A 264 -2.96 21.00 -1.73
N SER A 265 -1.75 20.42 -1.69
CA SER A 265 -0.95 20.11 -2.87
C SER A 265 -0.07 18.89 -2.60
N TRP A 266 0.00 17.99 -3.58
CA TRP A 266 0.92 16.88 -3.55
C TRP A 266 2.34 17.37 -3.79
N ARG A 267 3.28 16.96 -2.92
CA ARG A 267 4.70 17.27 -3.05
C ARG A 267 5.47 15.98 -3.28
N ALA A 268 6.30 15.98 -4.31
CA ALA A 268 7.21 14.89 -4.58
C ALA A 268 8.19 14.71 -3.40
N PRO A 269 8.48 13.48 -2.97
CA PRO A 269 9.50 13.25 -1.96
C PRO A 269 10.90 13.61 -2.50
N PRO A 270 11.88 13.89 -1.61
CA PRO A 270 13.24 14.27 -2.02
C PRO A 270 13.91 13.29 -3.01
N SER A 271 13.61 11.99 -2.90
CA SER A 271 14.12 10.97 -3.82
C SER A 271 13.76 11.19 -5.29
N TRP A 272 12.71 11.95 -5.60
CA TRP A 272 12.29 12.21 -6.98
C TRP A 272 13.12 13.30 -7.67
N ALA A 273 13.94 14.05 -6.92
CA ALA A 273 14.73 15.17 -7.45
C ALA A 273 15.67 14.80 -8.61
N HIS A 274 16.01 13.51 -8.74
CA HIS A 274 16.93 13.00 -9.77
C HIS A 274 16.28 12.05 -10.78
N VAL A 275 14.95 11.88 -10.73
CA VAL A 275 14.23 10.85 -11.52
C VAL A 275 13.24 11.47 -12.52
N LEU A 276 12.63 12.61 -12.19
CA LEU A 276 11.51 13.18 -12.98
C LEU A 276 11.82 14.56 -13.59
N PHE A 277 13.04 15.07 -13.42
CA PHE A 277 13.49 16.33 -14.02
C PHE A 277 14.87 16.15 -14.66
N SER A 278 14.89 15.63 -15.88
CA SER A 278 16.04 15.69 -16.79
C SER A 278 15.57 15.68 -18.23
#